data_AF-A0A3D2MLJ8-F1
#
_entry.id   AF-A0A3D2MLJ8-F1
#
_cell.length_a   1.000
_cell.length_b   1.000
_cell.length_c   1.000
_cell.angle_alpha   90.00
_cell.angle_beta   90.00
_cell.angle_gamma   90.00
#
_symmetry.space_group_name_H-M   'P 1'
#
loop_
_entity.id
_entity.type
_entity.pdbx_description
1 polymer ?
#
loop_
_entity_poly.entity_id
_entity_poly.type
_entity_poly.pdbx_seq_one_letter_code
_entity_poly.pdbx_strand_id
1 'polypeptide(L)'
;MTEILKQTRSICSVCGEIVPATYEVRDNQQVFFTRTCPSHGDVNTDLGYNAAYYRKSFDVEKIMIDRYGDGGDTDISKGLSPFPLRKPAGLAILEVTERCNLTCPMCYAYSSPSERDYSLEEIETRLDQLISVEGKGISLQISGGEPSVRKDLDKIAAMVKRKGFGQLEMVSNGIRLAREPGFAEKLVEWGFTSVYLQFDSTRPEDIIKLRAEDLWDVRVKAIAALERVKLPSTLAVSLYDGLNSDQIQQVIDFAWQHPATVCAIAFQAATPFGRFEVNNDHQESESNGNGHSDKEQPAAPRKLRMPEILKLIEEQTGVSEDLFFPVGEGSPLCNTFTLLKYTKEGYKPVAPNFTLKEFMDVMGPRPNMTLRMLTRGRAAILPQIVSNIGGSLKLMKTLWPHIGTDPSFWTSRKTLTLFVKPFMDESDIDMSRIERCCFHNASPRGVMSFCALNAKMRPAQPHAEEKAFIPLPTRRSKQQQAVAH
;
A
#
# COMPACT_ATOMS: atom_id res chain seq x y z
N MET A 1 22.45 4.60 -26.66
CA MET A 1 22.41 5.98 -26.12
C MET A 1 21.49 5.97 -24.92
N THR A 2 21.92 6.52 -23.79
CA THR A 2 21.11 6.58 -22.57
C THR A 2 20.14 7.77 -22.63
N GLU A 3 18.85 7.51 -22.47
CA GLU A 3 17.81 8.55 -22.39
C GLU A 3 17.43 8.76 -20.91
N ILE A 4 17.48 9.99 -20.41
CA ILE A 4 17.03 10.30 -19.04
C ILE A 4 15.53 10.64 -19.09
N LEU A 5 14.71 9.81 -18.44
CA LEU A 5 13.27 10.00 -18.35
C LEU A 5 12.88 11.02 -17.28
N LYS A 6 13.59 10.99 -16.15
CA LYS A 6 13.32 11.83 -14.97
C LYS A 6 14.60 12.02 -14.16
N GLN A 7 14.83 13.24 -13.70
CA GLN A 7 15.81 13.55 -12.66
C GLN A 7 15.10 13.68 -11.31
N THR A 8 15.71 13.18 -10.25
CA THR A 8 15.16 13.22 -8.89
C THR A 8 16.30 13.12 -7.86
N ARG A 9 15.94 12.89 -6.61
CA ARG A 9 16.85 12.65 -5.49
C ARG A 9 16.57 11.28 -4.89
N SER A 10 17.59 10.66 -4.32
CA SER A 10 17.51 9.40 -3.57
C SER A 10 18.32 9.48 -2.29
N ILE A 11 18.36 8.39 -1.52
CA ILE A 11 19.14 8.24 -0.30
C ILE A 11 20.20 7.17 -0.55
N CYS A 12 21.47 7.51 -0.32
CA CYS A 12 22.57 6.54 -0.40
C CYS A 12 22.37 5.41 0.61
N SER A 13 22.55 4.15 0.19
CA SER A 13 22.45 2.98 1.08
C SER A 13 23.58 2.88 2.10
N VAL A 14 24.73 3.52 1.83
CA VAL A 14 25.91 3.40 2.68
C VAL A 14 25.99 4.53 3.72
N CYS A 15 25.96 5.80 3.29
CA CYS A 15 26.05 6.94 4.22
C CYS A 15 24.70 7.56 4.62
N GLY A 16 23.60 7.23 3.94
CA GLY A 16 22.29 7.83 4.23
C GLY A 16 22.10 9.27 3.73
N GLU A 17 23.09 9.85 3.05
CA GLU A 17 22.98 11.19 2.46
C GLU A 17 22.01 11.24 1.27
N ILE A 18 21.37 12.39 1.05
CA ILE A 18 20.63 12.63 -0.20
C ILE A 18 21.61 12.77 -1.36
N VAL A 19 21.34 12.01 -2.41
CA VAL A 19 22.16 11.97 -3.63
C VAL A 19 21.30 12.22 -4.86
N PRO A 20 21.87 12.80 -5.93
CA PRO A 20 21.18 12.88 -7.22
C PRO A 20 20.85 11.48 -7.75
N ALA A 21 19.70 11.37 -8.42
CA ALA A 21 19.24 10.13 -9.02
C ALA A 21 18.50 10.38 -10.34
N THR A 22 18.51 9.38 -11.21
CA THR A 22 17.92 9.43 -12.56
C THR A 22 17.18 8.14 -12.88
N TYR A 23 16.06 8.28 -13.58
CA TYR A 23 15.45 7.17 -14.31
C TYR A 23 15.96 7.21 -15.74
N GLU A 24 16.58 6.12 -16.19
CA GLU A 24 17.31 6.04 -17.45
C GLU A 24 16.82 4.87 -18.30
N VAL A 25 16.58 5.13 -19.59
CA VAL A 25 16.42 4.06 -20.57
C VAL A 25 17.78 3.74 -21.17
N ARG A 26 18.15 2.46 -21.10
CA ARG A 26 19.35 1.91 -21.73
C ARG A 26 18.94 0.96 -22.86
N ASP A 27 19.90 0.20 -23.37
CA ASP A 27 19.67 -0.73 -24.47
C ASP A 27 18.47 -1.67 -24.21
N ASN A 28 17.77 -2.06 -25.27
CA ASN A 28 16.57 -2.91 -25.22
C ASN A 28 15.37 -2.34 -24.44
N GLN A 29 15.23 -1.01 -24.34
CA GLN A 29 14.15 -0.36 -23.57
C GLN A 29 14.15 -0.73 -22.07
N GLN A 30 15.30 -1.17 -21.55
CA GLN A 30 15.48 -1.46 -20.13
C GLN A 30 15.53 -0.15 -19.35
N VAL A 31 14.82 -0.09 -18.23
CA VAL A 31 14.82 1.09 -17.36
C VAL A 31 15.66 0.84 -16.12
N PHE A 32 16.52 1.79 -15.80
CA PHE A 32 17.35 1.78 -14.60
C PHE A 32 17.02 2.98 -13.71
N PHE A 33 17.11 2.79 -12.39
CA PHE A 33 17.18 3.86 -11.41
C PHE A 33 18.62 4.00 -10.94
N THR A 34 19.30 5.03 -11.43
CA THR A 34 20.72 5.30 -11.16
C THR A 34 20.83 6.33 -10.04
N ARG A 35 21.72 6.09 -9.08
CA ARG A 35 22.00 7.00 -7.96
C ARG A 35 23.49 7.22 -7.84
N THR A 36 23.91 8.47 -7.73
CA THR A 36 25.34 8.82 -7.74
C THR A 36 25.74 9.44 -6.41
N CYS A 37 26.47 8.69 -5.59
CA CYS A 37 27.03 9.19 -4.33
C CYS A 37 28.47 9.65 -4.54
N PRO A 38 28.86 10.89 -4.16
CA PRO A 38 30.24 11.37 -4.28
C PRO A 38 31.27 10.50 -3.56
N SER A 39 30.87 9.80 -2.49
CA SER A 39 31.74 8.96 -1.68
C SER A 39 31.66 7.46 -2.02
N HIS A 40 30.55 6.99 -2.60
CA HIS A 40 30.27 5.57 -2.79
C HIS A 40 30.01 5.15 -4.24
N GLY A 41 30.10 6.09 -5.19
CA GLY A 41 29.93 5.83 -6.61
C GLY A 41 28.48 5.65 -7.05
N ASP A 42 28.32 5.05 -8.23
CA ASP A 42 27.03 4.83 -8.87
C ASP A 42 26.42 3.49 -8.48
N VAL A 43 25.14 3.51 -8.13
CA VAL A 43 24.31 2.31 -7.95
C VAL A 43 23.21 2.32 -8.99
N ASN A 44 23.16 1.26 -9.81
CA ASN A 44 22.17 1.10 -10.87
C ASN A 44 21.17 0.01 -10.48
N THR A 45 19.92 0.39 -10.24
CA THR A 45 18.86 -0.56 -9.91
C THR A 45 18.06 -0.87 -11.17
N ASP A 46 17.98 -2.14 -11.55
CA ASP A 46 17.14 -2.60 -12.65
C ASP A 46 15.64 -2.44 -12.29
N LEU A 47 14.90 -1.74 -13.14
CA LEU A 47 13.45 -1.54 -13.06
C LEU A 47 12.66 -2.33 -14.11
N GLY A 48 13.33 -3.15 -14.93
CA GLY A 48 12.68 -4.02 -15.89
C GLY A 48 12.52 -3.42 -17.29
N TYR A 49 11.91 -4.23 -18.16
CA TYR A 49 11.72 -3.93 -19.59
C TYR A 49 10.34 -3.26 -19.80
N ASN A 50 10.22 -1.94 -19.64
CA ASN A 50 9.01 -1.23 -20.09
C ASN A 50 9.19 0.29 -20.14
N ALA A 51 10.14 0.80 -20.92
CA ALA A 51 10.36 2.25 -21.03
C ALA A 51 9.10 3.06 -21.42
N ALA A 52 8.20 2.49 -22.23
CA ALA A 52 6.95 3.13 -22.61
C ALA A 52 6.04 3.40 -21.40
N TYR A 53 5.90 2.43 -20.49
CA TYR A 53 5.16 2.59 -19.24
C TYR A 53 5.73 3.69 -18.36
N TYR A 54 7.07 3.75 -18.22
CA TYR A 54 7.71 4.79 -17.41
C TYR A 54 7.55 6.18 -18.03
N ARG A 55 7.70 6.33 -19.36
CA ARG A 55 7.42 7.60 -20.06
C ARG A 55 6.00 8.09 -19.79
N LYS A 56 5.01 7.21 -20.02
CA LYS A 56 3.59 7.50 -19.72
C LYS A 56 3.42 7.90 -18.25
N SER A 57 4.00 7.14 -17.32
CA SER A 57 3.93 7.42 -15.88
C SER A 57 4.51 8.79 -15.53
N PHE A 58 5.64 9.19 -16.09
CA PHE A 58 6.23 10.50 -15.81
C PHE A 58 5.46 11.65 -16.47
N ASP A 59 4.79 11.42 -17.60
CA ASP A 59 3.87 12.41 -18.17
C ASP A 59 2.62 12.58 -17.29
N VAL A 60 2.07 11.49 -16.76
CA VAL A 60 1.00 11.56 -15.74
C VAL A 60 1.49 12.28 -14.49
N GLU A 61 2.71 12.00 -14.05
CA GLU A 61 3.30 12.63 -12.87
C GLU A 61 3.42 14.16 -13.02
N LYS A 62 3.84 14.66 -14.19
CA LYS A 62 3.87 16.10 -14.49
C LYS A 62 2.47 16.72 -14.33
N ILE A 63 1.43 16.09 -14.89
CA ILE A 63 0.05 16.55 -14.75
C ILE A 63 -0.38 16.59 -13.28
N MET A 64 0.00 15.58 -12.48
CA MET A 64 -0.30 15.55 -11.04
C MET A 64 0.41 16.67 -10.29
N ILE A 65 1.69 16.92 -10.60
CA ILE A 65 2.48 18.00 -10.00
C ILE A 65 1.92 19.37 -10.37
N ASP A 66 1.58 19.60 -11.64
CA ASP A 66 1.00 20.87 -12.08
C ASP A 66 -0.33 21.16 -11.38
N ARG A 67 -1.12 20.12 -11.13
CA ARG A 67 -2.46 20.25 -10.56
C ARG A 67 -2.47 20.34 -9.04
N TYR A 68 -1.58 19.61 -8.38
CA TYR A 68 -1.63 19.39 -6.94
C TYR A 68 -0.36 19.92 -6.24
N GLY A 69 0.75 20.05 -6.94
CA GLY A 69 2.06 20.45 -6.41
C GLY A 69 3.02 19.27 -6.25
N ASP A 70 4.30 19.57 -6.10
CA ASP A 70 5.39 18.61 -5.98
C ASP A 70 5.55 17.99 -4.58
N GLY A 71 4.86 18.52 -3.57
CA GLY A 71 4.95 18.08 -2.17
C GLY A 71 6.01 18.82 -1.34
N GLY A 72 6.77 19.74 -1.95
CA GLY A 72 7.86 20.49 -1.32
C GLY A 72 9.15 19.69 -1.14
N ASP A 73 10.19 20.34 -0.61
CA ASP A 73 11.52 19.77 -0.44
C ASP A 73 11.76 19.20 0.97
N THR A 74 12.22 17.96 1.05
CA THR A 74 12.74 17.36 2.28
C THR A 74 14.09 17.94 2.66
N ASP A 75 14.13 18.58 3.82
CA ASP A 75 15.36 18.97 4.52
C ASP A 75 15.79 17.89 5.54
N ILE A 76 16.53 16.88 5.07
CA ILE A 76 17.08 15.81 5.92
C ILE A 76 18.19 16.26 6.86
N SER A 77 18.72 17.49 6.74
CA SER A 77 19.73 18.00 7.69
C SER A 77 19.17 18.11 9.12
N LYS A 78 17.84 18.08 9.26
CA LYS A 78 17.09 17.99 10.53
C LYS A 78 16.75 16.54 10.94
N GLY A 79 17.29 15.55 10.22
CA GLY A 79 17.00 14.13 10.33
C GLY A 79 15.91 13.66 9.34
N LEU A 80 15.82 12.34 9.13
CA LEU A 80 14.76 11.68 8.33
C LEU A 80 13.37 11.77 9.01
N SER A 81 13.22 12.58 10.06
CA SER A 81 11.94 12.76 10.73
C SER A 81 11.73 14.20 11.22
N PRO A 82 10.57 14.80 10.94
CA PRO A 82 9.54 14.29 10.02
C PRO A 82 9.97 14.53 8.56
N PHE A 83 9.87 13.52 7.71
CA PHE A 83 9.79 13.78 6.26
C PHE A 83 8.65 14.79 6.01
N PRO A 84 8.78 15.74 5.07
CA PRO A 84 7.61 16.46 4.57
C PRO A 84 6.63 15.42 4.07
N LEU A 85 5.48 15.44 4.71
CA LEU A 85 4.35 14.63 4.31
C LEU A 85 3.35 15.55 3.65
N ARG A 86 2.93 15.15 2.46
CA ARG A 86 1.85 15.83 1.76
C ARG A 86 0.53 15.56 2.49
N LYS A 87 -0.17 16.63 2.85
CA LYS A 87 -1.37 16.57 3.70
C LYS A 87 -2.63 16.95 2.93
N PRO A 88 -3.79 16.35 3.26
CA PRO A 88 -3.94 15.22 4.18
C PRO A 88 -3.55 13.89 3.51
N ALA A 89 -3.06 12.94 4.28
CA ALA A 89 -2.91 11.56 3.84
C ALA A 89 -4.26 10.98 3.46
N GLY A 90 -4.20 10.04 2.54
CA GLY A 90 -5.35 9.24 2.21
C GLY A 90 -5.64 8.17 3.29
N LEU A 91 -4.61 7.50 3.76
CA LEU A 91 -4.69 6.43 4.77
C LEU A 91 -3.55 6.59 5.78
N ALA A 92 -3.92 6.60 7.06
CA ALA A 92 -2.98 6.47 8.16
C ALA A 92 -2.87 5.00 8.60
N ILE A 93 -1.68 4.58 9.02
CA ILE A 93 -1.40 3.25 9.54
C ILE A 93 -0.83 3.40 10.95
N LEU A 94 -1.39 2.65 11.89
CA LEU A 94 -0.94 2.62 13.28
C LEU A 94 -0.64 1.19 13.70
N GLU A 95 0.62 0.93 14.02
CA GLU A 95 1.04 -0.32 14.63
C GLU A 95 0.74 -0.27 16.13
N VAL A 96 -0.14 -1.17 16.59
CA VAL A 96 -0.60 -1.22 17.99
C VAL A 96 0.10 -2.32 18.79
N THR A 97 0.82 -3.21 18.14
CA THR A 97 1.61 -4.26 18.79
C THR A 97 2.74 -4.68 17.87
N GLU A 98 3.87 -5.11 18.43
CA GLU A 98 4.91 -5.82 17.68
C GLU A 98 4.67 -7.34 17.72
N ARG A 99 3.75 -7.82 18.57
CA ARG A 99 3.42 -9.23 18.72
C ARG A 99 2.63 -9.76 17.54
N CYS A 100 2.99 -10.97 17.11
CA CYS A 100 2.22 -11.76 16.16
C CYS A 100 2.11 -13.20 16.65
N ASN A 101 1.01 -13.86 16.36
CA ASN A 101 0.84 -15.30 16.57
C ASN A 101 1.42 -16.15 15.41
N LEU A 102 2.21 -15.55 14.51
CA LEU A 102 2.94 -16.18 13.42
C LEU A 102 4.40 -15.71 13.39
N THR A 103 5.26 -16.44 12.69
CA THR A 103 6.68 -16.12 12.43
C THR A 103 7.00 -16.18 10.93
N CYS A 104 6.17 -15.53 10.11
CA CYS A 104 6.25 -15.61 8.65
C CYS A 104 7.68 -15.37 8.10
N PRO A 105 8.19 -16.22 7.18
CA PRO A 105 9.46 -16.02 6.48
C PRO A 105 9.47 -14.74 5.64
N MET A 106 8.31 -14.38 5.07
CA MET A 106 8.08 -13.07 4.47
C MET A 106 7.22 -12.21 5.42
N CYS A 107 7.83 -11.22 6.05
CA CYS A 107 7.14 -10.25 6.88
C CYS A 107 7.75 -8.86 6.70
N TYR A 108 6.90 -7.88 6.40
CA TYR A 108 7.30 -6.49 6.27
C TYR A 108 7.82 -5.89 7.61
N ALA A 109 7.60 -6.60 8.72
CA ALA A 109 8.04 -6.29 10.07
C ALA A 109 8.91 -7.43 10.65
N TYR A 110 9.38 -7.25 11.88
CA TYR A 110 10.11 -8.27 12.64
C TYR A 110 9.24 -8.95 13.71
N SER A 111 7.91 -8.90 13.53
CA SER A 111 6.95 -9.35 14.53
C SER A 111 7.02 -10.84 14.83
N SER A 112 6.84 -11.19 16.10
CA SER A 112 6.91 -12.55 16.62
C SER A 112 6.05 -12.69 17.89
N PRO A 113 5.78 -13.91 18.38
CA PRO A 113 5.04 -14.10 19.63
C PRO A 113 5.73 -13.49 20.86
N SER A 114 7.05 -13.35 20.83
CA SER A 114 7.88 -12.86 21.93
C SER A 114 8.03 -11.35 22.00
N GLU A 115 7.51 -10.61 21.02
CA GLU A 115 7.60 -9.14 21.01
C GLU A 115 6.69 -8.49 22.06
N ARG A 116 6.66 -7.15 22.07
CA ARG A 116 5.86 -6.36 23.02
C ARG A 116 4.57 -5.80 22.43
N ASP A 117 3.66 -5.48 23.33
CA ASP A 117 2.50 -4.64 23.06
C ASP A 117 2.85 -3.17 23.33
N TYR A 118 2.42 -2.24 22.47
CA TYR A 118 2.48 -0.80 22.80
C TYR A 118 1.46 -0.49 23.90
N SER A 119 1.79 0.38 24.85
CA SER A 119 0.85 0.80 25.88
C SER A 119 -0.29 1.62 25.26
N LEU A 120 -1.43 1.72 25.96
CA LEU A 120 -2.52 2.59 25.51
C LEU A 120 -2.10 4.07 25.43
N GLU A 121 -1.15 4.50 26.26
CA GLU A 121 -0.59 5.86 26.26
C GLU A 121 0.29 6.11 25.03
N GLU A 122 1.10 5.12 24.62
CA GLU A 122 1.89 5.19 23.39
C GLU A 122 0.99 5.27 22.15
N ILE A 123 -0.06 4.44 22.13
CA ILE A 123 -1.09 4.43 21.08
C ILE A 123 -1.80 5.79 21.03
N GLU A 124 -2.21 6.33 22.18
CA GLU A 124 -2.84 7.65 22.30
C GLU A 124 -1.94 8.75 21.73
N THR A 125 -0.66 8.76 22.11
CA THR A 125 0.33 9.74 21.64
C THR A 125 0.49 9.69 20.12
N ARG A 126 0.59 8.48 19.55
CA ARG A 126 0.71 8.28 18.10
C ARG A 126 -0.54 8.73 17.33
N LEU A 127 -1.73 8.49 17.89
CA LEU A 127 -2.97 8.99 17.32
C LEU A 127 -3.04 10.52 17.36
N ASP A 128 -2.57 11.15 18.43
CA ASP A 128 -2.49 12.61 18.52
C ASP A 128 -1.46 13.18 17.54
N GLN A 129 -0.36 12.47 17.29
CA GLN A 129 0.61 12.85 16.26
C GLN A 129 -0.04 12.83 14.88
N LEU A 130 -0.73 11.75 14.53
CA LEU A 130 -1.50 11.66 13.27
C LEU A 130 -2.50 12.81 13.14
N ILE A 131 -3.29 13.10 14.17
CA ILE A 131 -4.27 14.19 14.12
C ILE A 131 -3.58 15.55 13.99
N SER A 132 -2.44 15.75 14.64
CA SER A 132 -1.70 17.01 14.55
C SER A 132 -1.16 17.27 13.13
N VAL A 133 -0.90 16.20 12.38
CA VAL A 133 -0.36 16.25 11.03
C VAL A 133 -1.49 16.29 10.00
N GLU A 134 -2.51 15.44 10.14
CA GLU A 134 -3.54 15.13 9.13
C GLU A 134 -4.91 15.75 9.39
N GLY A 135 -5.15 16.17 10.63
CA GLY A 135 -6.49 16.53 11.10
C GLY A 135 -7.38 15.32 11.36
N LYS A 136 -8.68 15.59 11.56
CA LYS A 136 -9.69 14.58 11.87
C LYS A 136 -10.34 14.01 10.60
N GLY A 137 -10.94 12.83 10.73
CA GLY A 137 -11.69 12.17 9.67
C GLY A 137 -10.82 11.39 8.67
N ILE A 138 -9.51 11.30 8.90
CA ILE A 138 -8.61 10.42 8.14
C ILE A 138 -8.97 8.95 8.37
N SER A 139 -8.85 8.13 7.33
CA SER A 139 -9.01 6.68 7.44
C SER A 139 -7.81 6.11 8.20
N LEU A 140 -8.05 5.23 9.16
CA LEU A 140 -7.01 4.59 9.95
C LEU A 140 -7.03 3.09 9.73
N GLN A 141 -5.87 2.53 9.46
CA GLN A 141 -5.63 1.10 9.47
C GLN A 141 -4.85 0.75 10.75
N ILE A 142 -5.43 -0.08 11.60
CA ILE A 142 -4.73 -0.68 12.75
C ILE A 142 -3.96 -1.90 12.24
N SER A 143 -2.64 -1.89 12.46
CA SER A 143 -1.69 -2.93 12.08
C SER A 143 -0.76 -3.27 13.27
N GLY A 144 0.38 -3.89 13.00
CA GLY A 144 1.39 -4.27 13.97
C GLY A 144 2.11 -5.54 13.51
N GLY A 145 2.32 -6.46 14.44
CA GLY A 145 2.29 -7.88 14.11
C GLY A 145 0.87 -8.32 13.75
N GLU A 146 0.11 -8.78 14.75
CA GLU A 146 -1.32 -9.13 14.58
C GLU A 146 -2.17 -8.39 15.63
N PRO A 147 -2.93 -7.35 15.24
CA PRO A 147 -3.77 -6.59 16.18
C PRO A 147 -4.73 -7.46 16.99
N SER A 148 -5.25 -8.54 16.41
CA SER A 148 -6.25 -9.39 17.05
C SER A 148 -5.70 -10.23 18.22
N VAL A 149 -4.37 -10.29 18.43
CA VAL A 149 -3.78 -10.92 19.63
C VAL A 149 -3.94 -10.07 20.89
N ARG A 150 -4.27 -8.78 20.74
CA ARG A 150 -4.48 -7.87 21.86
C ARG A 150 -5.81 -8.15 22.57
N LYS A 151 -5.74 -8.20 23.90
CA LYS A 151 -6.93 -8.38 24.77
C LYS A 151 -7.76 -7.10 24.91
N ASP A 152 -7.16 -5.94 24.65
CA ASP A 152 -7.72 -4.60 24.81
C ASP A 152 -7.99 -3.90 23.46
N LEU A 153 -8.16 -4.67 22.39
CA LEU A 153 -8.41 -4.16 21.04
C LEU A 153 -9.69 -3.30 20.98
N ASP A 154 -10.71 -3.65 21.76
CA ASP A 154 -11.95 -2.89 21.94
C ASP A 154 -11.68 -1.47 22.48
N LYS A 155 -10.77 -1.33 23.45
CA LYS A 155 -10.39 -0.04 24.03
C LYS A 155 -9.64 0.82 23.03
N ILE A 156 -8.77 0.21 22.22
CA ILE A 156 -8.04 0.89 21.14
C ILE A 156 -9.03 1.39 20.09
N ALA A 157 -9.95 0.55 19.61
CA ALA A 157 -10.97 0.94 18.65
C ALA A 157 -11.85 2.09 19.19
N ALA A 158 -12.27 2.01 20.45
CA ALA A 158 -13.01 3.08 21.12
C ALA A 158 -12.20 4.39 21.19
N MET A 159 -10.89 4.33 21.46
CA MET A 159 -10.00 5.48 21.48
C MET A 159 -9.90 6.15 20.10
N VAL A 160 -9.69 5.36 19.04
CA VAL A 160 -9.65 5.84 17.65
C VAL A 160 -10.94 6.56 17.29
N LYS A 161 -12.10 5.97 17.60
CA LYS A 161 -13.41 6.58 17.35
C LYS A 161 -13.58 7.89 18.11
N ARG A 162 -13.25 7.94 19.41
CA ARG A 162 -13.33 9.17 20.24
C ARG A 162 -12.45 10.30 19.70
N LYS A 163 -11.25 9.98 19.19
CA LYS A 163 -10.34 10.98 18.63
C LYS A 163 -10.79 11.53 17.26
N GLY A 164 -11.73 10.85 16.60
CA GLY A 164 -12.42 11.36 15.41
C GLY A 164 -11.82 10.92 14.08
N PHE A 165 -11.22 9.73 14.03
CA PHE A 165 -10.85 9.07 12.78
C PHE A 165 -12.10 8.65 12.00
N GLY A 166 -12.00 8.61 10.67
CA GLY A 166 -13.15 8.42 9.79
C GLY A 166 -13.57 6.97 9.61
N GLN A 167 -12.69 6.18 9.00
CA GLN A 167 -12.86 4.75 8.75
C GLN A 167 -11.82 3.99 9.57
N LEU A 168 -12.18 2.81 10.06
CA LEU A 168 -11.31 1.99 10.90
C LEU A 168 -11.18 0.60 10.30
N GLU A 169 -10.04 0.33 9.68
CA GLU A 169 -9.71 -0.95 9.08
C GLU A 169 -8.75 -1.73 9.97
N MET A 170 -8.94 -3.05 10.09
CA MET A 170 -7.99 -3.93 10.77
C MET A 170 -7.15 -4.70 9.74
N VAL A 171 -5.82 -4.61 9.81
CA VAL A 171 -4.94 -5.59 9.15
C VAL A 171 -4.96 -6.87 9.98
N SER A 172 -5.18 -8.00 9.34
CA SER A 172 -5.18 -9.27 10.06
C SER A 172 -4.76 -10.46 9.22
N ASN A 173 -4.08 -11.40 9.88
CA ASN A 173 -3.85 -12.75 9.43
C ASN A 173 -5.10 -13.65 9.57
N GLY A 174 -6.24 -13.15 10.03
CA GLY A 174 -7.52 -13.88 9.96
C GLY A 174 -7.67 -15.08 10.90
N ILE A 175 -6.64 -15.47 11.65
CA ILE A 175 -6.70 -16.65 12.54
C ILE A 175 -7.82 -16.52 13.56
N ARG A 176 -7.94 -15.35 14.20
CA ARG A 176 -8.97 -15.10 15.20
C ARG A 176 -10.37 -15.02 14.58
N LEU A 177 -10.50 -14.45 13.38
CA LEU A 177 -11.75 -14.46 12.60
C LEU A 177 -12.22 -15.88 12.28
N ALA A 178 -11.29 -16.78 11.95
CA ALA A 178 -11.58 -18.16 11.62
C ALA A 178 -11.90 -19.04 12.84
N ARG A 179 -11.22 -18.80 13.98
CA ARG A 179 -11.22 -19.71 15.14
C ARG A 179 -12.08 -19.24 16.31
N GLU A 180 -12.37 -17.95 16.46
CA GLU A 180 -13.20 -17.42 17.54
C GLU A 180 -14.62 -17.08 17.04
N PRO A 181 -15.64 -17.87 17.40
CA PRO A 181 -17.03 -17.53 17.10
C PRO A 181 -17.41 -16.18 17.68
N GLY A 182 -18.13 -15.35 16.92
CA GLY A 182 -18.56 -14.02 17.36
C GLY A 182 -17.50 -12.93 17.18
N PHE A 183 -16.28 -13.24 16.73
CA PHE A 183 -15.23 -12.22 16.63
C PHE A 183 -15.52 -11.18 15.54
N ALA A 184 -16.08 -11.58 14.39
CA ALA A 184 -16.46 -10.64 13.33
C ALA A 184 -17.57 -9.67 13.80
N GLU A 185 -18.53 -10.17 14.59
CA GLU A 185 -19.59 -9.40 15.22
C GLU A 185 -19.01 -8.36 16.21
N LYS A 186 -18.03 -8.76 17.03
CA LYS A 186 -17.30 -7.84 17.93
C LYS A 186 -16.59 -6.73 17.16
N LEU A 187 -15.96 -7.02 16.03
CA LEU A 187 -15.32 -5.98 15.21
C LEU A 187 -16.32 -4.91 14.76
N VAL A 188 -17.52 -5.33 14.31
CA VAL A 188 -18.60 -4.41 13.93
C VAL A 188 -19.05 -3.59 15.15
N GLU A 189 -19.25 -4.22 16.30
CA GLU A 189 -19.63 -3.55 17.55
C GLU A 189 -18.60 -2.49 17.98
N TRP A 190 -17.31 -2.82 17.88
CA TRP A 190 -16.21 -1.91 18.22
C TRP A 190 -15.99 -0.80 17.19
N GLY A 191 -16.69 -0.86 16.05
CA GLY A 191 -16.71 0.18 15.02
C GLY A 191 -15.66 0.01 13.92
N PHE A 192 -15.12 -1.19 13.74
CA PHE A 192 -14.36 -1.50 12.52
C PHE A 192 -15.30 -1.48 11.31
N THR A 193 -14.80 -0.91 10.22
CA THR A 193 -15.56 -0.71 8.99
C THR A 193 -15.08 -1.59 7.84
N SER A 194 -13.88 -2.16 7.94
CA SER A 194 -13.37 -3.18 7.02
C SER A 194 -12.23 -4.00 7.64
N VAL A 195 -11.85 -5.08 6.97
CA VAL A 195 -10.66 -5.89 7.28
C VAL A 195 -9.74 -5.97 6.06
N TYR A 196 -8.47 -5.63 6.26
CA TYR A 196 -7.39 -5.87 5.31
C TYR A 196 -6.78 -7.26 5.60
N LEU A 197 -7.29 -8.28 4.91
CA LEU A 197 -7.04 -9.68 5.21
C LEU A 197 -5.86 -10.21 4.38
N GLN A 198 -4.81 -10.72 5.03
CA GLN A 198 -3.70 -11.39 4.33
C GLN A 198 -4.23 -12.58 3.49
N PHE A 199 -3.86 -12.66 2.21
CA PHE A 199 -4.33 -13.68 1.26
C PHE A 199 -3.34 -13.81 0.09
N ASP A 200 -2.25 -14.57 0.22
CA ASP A 200 -1.19 -14.55 -0.81
C ASP A 200 -1.39 -15.54 -1.96
N SER A 201 -1.98 -16.70 -1.70
CA SER A 201 -2.14 -17.76 -2.71
C SER A 201 -3.36 -18.62 -2.38
N THR A 202 -3.84 -19.35 -3.39
CA THR A 202 -4.83 -20.43 -3.20
C THR A 202 -4.18 -21.81 -3.04
N ARG A 203 -2.85 -21.89 -3.18
CA ARG A 203 -2.05 -23.10 -3.04
C ARG A 203 -1.41 -23.18 -1.64
N PRO A 204 -1.71 -24.23 -0.85
CA PRO A 204 -1.14 -24.40 0.49
C PRO A 204 0.40 -24.34 0.54
N GLU A 205 1.08 -24.90 -0.46
CA GLU A 205 2.54 -24.93 -0.54
C GLU A 205 3.18 -23.53 -0.62
N ASP A 206 2.57 -22.60 -1.38
CA ASP A 206 3.03 -21.22 -1.45
C ASP A 206 2.77 -20.51 -0.11
N ILE A 207 1.61 -20.76 0.49
CA ILE A 207 1.24 -20.16 1.77
C ILE A 207 2.23 -20.60 2.85
N ILE A 208 2.60 -21.88 2.91
CA ILE A 208 3.61 -22.39 3.85
C ILE A 208 4.96 -21.69 3.61
N LYS A 209 5.42 -21.57 2.36
CA LYS A 209 6.68 -20.87 2.06
C LYS A 209 6.67 -19.40 2.48
N LEU A 210 5.54 -18.72 2.32
CA LEU A 210 5.41 -17.29 2.64
C LEU A 210 5.12 -17.01 4.12
N ARG A 211 4.42 -17.91 4.81
CA ARG A 211 3.82 -17.69 6.14
C ARG A 211 4.22 -18.70 7.21
N ALA A 212 5.01 -19.72 6.86
CA ALA A 212 5.43 -20.86 7.69
C ALA A 212 4.31 -21.80 8.18
N GLU A 213 3.06 -21.58 7.80
CA GLU A 213 1.92 -22.41 8.18
C GLU A 213 0.95 -22.56 7.00
N ASP A 214 0.20 -23.68 6.94
CA ASP A 214 -0.96 -23.80 6.05
C ASP A 214 -2.12 -23.00 6.63
N LEU A 215 -2.41 -21.87 5.99
CA LEU A 215 -3.45 -20.93 6.41
C LEU A 215 -4.64 -20.90 5.44
N TRP A 216 -4.74 -21.81 4.47
CA TRP A 216 -5.83 -21.78 3.48
C TRP A 216 -7.22 -21.87 4.13
N ASP A 217 -7.43 -22.88 4.97
CA ASP A 217 -8.69 -23.06 5.72
C ASP A 217 -9.00 -21.86 6.63
N VAL A 218 -7.96 -21.23 7.20
CA VAL A 218 -8.10 -19.99 7.96
C VAL A 218 -8.66 -18.87 7.08
N ARG A 219 -8.20 -18.71 5.83
CA ARG A 219 -8.71 -17.67 4.92
C ARG A 219 -10.17 -17.89 4.56
N VAL A 220 -10.53 -19.11 4.18
CA VAL A 220 -11.91 -19.46 3.81
C VAL A 220 -12.86 -19.19 4.98
N LYS A 221 -12.50 -19.65 6.19
CA LYS A 221 -13.32 -19.43 7.40
C LYS A 221 -13.39 -17.96 7.83
N ALA A 222 -12.29 -17.22 7.73
CA ALA A 222 -12.28 -15.79 8.04
C ALA A 222 -13.22 -15.02 7.10
N ILE A 223 -13.18 -15.30 5.78
CA ILE A 223 -14.09 -14.71 4.80
C ILE A 223 -15.55 -15.05 5.13
N ALA A 224 -15.86 -16.32 5.41
CA ALA A 224 -17.21 -16.73 5.80
C ALA A 224 -17.71 -16.02 7.08
N ALA A 225 -16.81 -15.75 8.04
CA ALA A 225 -17.15 -14.97 9.23
C ALA A 225 -17.47 -13.51 8.89
N LEU A 226 -16.69 -12.88 8.01
CA LEU A 226 -16.91 -11.50 7.56
C LEU A 226 -18.20 -11.38 6.72
N GLU A 227 -18.51 -12.38 5.89
CA GLU A 227 -19.75 -12.41 5.09
C GLU A 227 -21.00 -12.45 5.95
N ARG A 228 -21.02 -13.24 7.04
CA ARG A 228 -22.16 -13.32 7.97
C ARG A 228 -22.56 -11.96 8.52
N VAL A 229 -21.58 -11.11 8.81
CA VAL A 229 -21.80 -9.77 9.37
C VAL A 229 -21.76 -8.66 8.31
N LYS A 230 -21.56 -9.03 7.03
CA LYS A 230 -21.42 -8.10 5.89
C LYS A 230 -20.34 -7.03 6.10
N LEU A 231 -19.28 -7.37 6.84
CA LEU A 231 -18.13 -6.49 7.05
C LEU A 231 -17.24 -6.56 5.80
N PRO A 232 -17.00 -5.45 5.07
CA PRO A 232 -16.15 -5.45 3.89
C PRO A 232 -14.73 -5.92 4.14
N SER A 233 -14.11 -6.54 3.14
CA SER A 233 -12.72 -6.95 3.17
C SER A 233 -11.95 -6.56 1.91
N THR A 234 -10.66 -6.33 2.10
CA THR A 234 -9.66 -6.24 1.05
C THR A 234 -8.69 -7.40 1.21
N LEU A 235 -8.49 -8.18 0.14
CA LEU A 235 -7.47 -9.24 0.12
C LEU A 235 -6.10 -8.61 -0.10
N ALA A 236 -5.18 -8.80 0.84
CA ALA A 236 -3.81 -8.33 0.76
C ALA A 236 -2.91 -9.45 0.22
N VAL A 237 -2.48 -9.32 -1.03
CA VAL A 237 -1.75 -10.35 -1.76
C VAL A 237 -0.32 -9.89 -1.96
N SER A 238 0.63 -10.48 -1.25
CA SER A 238 2.06 -10.22 -1.48
C SER A 238 2.55 -11.12 -2.61
N LEU A 239 2.78 -10.55 -3.79
CA LEU A 239 3.28 -11.25 -4.97
C LEU A 239 4.80 -11.41 -4.90
N TYR A 240 5.24 -12.64 -4.75
CA TYR A 240 6.63 -13.07 -4.79
C TYR A 240 6.91 -13.71 -6.15
N ASP A 241 7.92 -13.18 -6.84
CA ASP A 241 8.29 -13.61 -8.19
C ASP A 241 8.72 -15.08 -8.20
N GLY A 242 8.15 -15.85 -9.13
CA GLY A 242 8.42 -17.29 -9.26
C GLY A 242 7.80 -18.17 -8.17
N LEU A 243 6.95 -17.62 -7.28
CA LEU A 243 6.24 -18.40 -6.27
C LEU A 243 4.72 -18.34 -6.42
N ASN A 244 4.11 -17.16 -6.30
CA ASN A 244 2.65 -16.97 -6.39
C ASN A 244 2.24 -15.89 -7.41
N SER A 245 3.19 -15.36 -8.18
CA SER A 245 2.94 -14.39 -9.26
C SER A 245 2.00 -14.90 -10.35
N ASP A 246 1.88 -16.22 -10.50
CA ASP A 246 1.01 -16.93 -11.44
C ASP A 246 -0.39 -17.24 -10.87
N GLN A 247 -0.72 -16.76 -9.66
CA GLN A 247 -1.99 -17.00 -8.96
C GLN A 247 -2.98 -15.82 -9.02
N ILE A 248 -2.69 -14.78 -9.82
CA ILE A 248 -3.49 -13.55 -9.84
C ILE A 248 -4.93 -13.85 -10.25
N GLN A 249 -5.15 -14.65 -11.30
CA GLN A 249 -6.50 -15.01 -11.74
C GLN A 249 -7.25 -15.82 -10.68
N GLN A 250 -6.58 -16.77 -10.01
CA GLN A 250 -7.19 -17.62 -8.99
C GLN A 250 -7.62 -16.81 -7.76
N VAL A 251 -6.84 -15.81 -7.35
CA VAL A 251 -7.23 -14.87 -6.29
C VAL A 251 -8.46 -14.04 -6.71
N ILE A 252 -8.52 -13.60 -7.97
CA ILE A 252 -9.68 -12.87 -8.51
C ILE A 252 -10.92 -13.77 -8.57
N ASP A 253 -10.77 -15.04 -8.97
CA ASP A 253 -11.83 -16.04 -9.00
C ASP A 253 -12.34 -16.35 -7.59
N PHE A 254 -11.44 -16.39 -6.60
CA PHE A 254 -11.85 -16.50 -5.20
C PHE A 254 -12.67 -15.27 -4.77
N ALA A 255 -12.21 -14.06 -5.08
CA ALA A 255 -12.98 -12.84 -4.77
C ALA A 255 -14.37 -12.83 -5.44
N TRP A 256 -14.46 -13.39 -6.66
CA TRP A 256 -15.73 -13.56 -7.39
C TRP A 256 -16.72 -14.45 -6.66
N GLN A 257 -16.25 -15.45 -5.91
CA GLN A 257 -17.12 -16.34 -5.13
C GLN A 257 -17.66 -15.65 -3.86
N HIS A 258 -17.04 -14.55 -3.42
CA HIS A 258 -17.36 -13.85 -2.17
C HIS A 258 -17.70 -12.35 -2.35
N PRO A 259 -18.59 -11.98 -3.29
CA PRO A 259 -18.85 -10.58 -3.67
C PRO A 259 -19.64 -9.80 -2.60
N ALA A 260 -20.03 -10.46 -1.49
CA ALA A 260 -20.74 -9.85 -0.38
C ALA A 260 -19.80 -9.15 0.62
N THR A 261 -18.57 -9.63 0.76
CA THR A 261 -17.54 -9.03 1.63
C THR A 261 -16.31 -8.57 0.85
N VAL A 262 -15.83 -9.35 -0.13
CA VAL A 262 -14.57 -9.02 -0.82
C VAL A 262 -14.83 -7.87 -1.79
N CYS A 263 -14.37 -6.68 -1.41
CA CYS A 263 -14.60 -5.45 -2.15
C CYS A 263 -13.36 -5.02 -2.95
N ALA A 264 -12.18 -5.51 -2.55
CA ALA A 264 -10.92 -5.20 -3.20
C ALA A 264 -9.89 -6.32 -3.07
N ILE A 265 -8.94 -6.33 -3.99
CA ILE A 265 -7.67 -7.05 -3.91
C ILE A 265 -6.56 -6.03 -4.03
N ALA A 266 -5.56 -6.12 -3.18
CA ALA A 266 -4.35 -5.32 -3.26
C ALA A 266 -3.17 -6.24 -3.54
N PHE A 267 -2.76 -6.26 -4.80
CA PHE A 267 -1.53 -6.89 -5.25
C PHE A 267 -0.35 -6.00 -4.86
N GLN A 268 0.49 -6.50 -3.98
CA GLN A 268 1.65 -5.82 -3.44
C GLN A 268 2.90 -6.58 -3.84
N ALA A 269 3.92 -5.89 -4.35
CA ALA A 269 5.19 -6.56 -4.60
C ALA A 269 5.78 -7.04 -3.27
N ALA A 270 6.15 -8.32 -3.18
CA ALA A 270 6.97 -8.81 -2.07
C ALA A 270 8.28 -8.01 -2.08
N THR A 271 8.47 -7.20 -1.04
CA THR A 271 9.53 -6.19 -1.00
C THR A 271 10.51 -6.56 0.12
N PRO A 272 11.83 -6.55 -0.13
CA PRO A 272 12.84 -7.04 0.81
C PRO A 272 13.13 -6.03 1.93
N PHE A 273 12.16 -5.80 2.80
CA PHE A 273 12.34 -5.15 4.09
C PHE A 273 11.63 -5.94 5.20
N GLY A 274 12.14 -5.85 6.43
CA GLY A 274 11.72 -6.75 7.52
C GLY A 274 12.35 -8.13 7.37
N ARG A 275 11.59 -9.19 7.64
CA ARG A 275 11.99 -10.57 7.34
C ARG A 275 11.71 -10.92 5.88
N PHE A 276 12.72 -11.43 5.19
CA PHE A 276 12.62 -11.86 3.80
C PHE A 276 13.44 -13.14 3.57
N GLU A 277 12.99 -14.23 4.19
CA GLU A 277 13.70 -15.52 4.29
C GLU A 277 13.00 -16.64 3.52
N VAL A 278 12.40 -16.30 2.37
CA VAL A 278 11.66 -17.26 1.54
C VAL A 278 12.65 -18.14 0.78
N ASN A 279 12.66 -19.44 1.06
CA ASN A 279 13.47 -20.42 0.33
C ASN A 279 12.73 -20.87 -0.94
N ASN A 280 13.35 -20.64 -2.10
CA ASN A 280 12.85 -21.15 -3.38
C ASN A 280 13.68 -22.38 -3.81
N ASP A 281 13.07 -23.56 -3.75
CA ASP A 281 13.70 -24.84 -4.16
C ASP A 281 14.13 -24.87 -5.64
N HIS A 282 13.65 -23.93 -6.47
CA HIS A 282 13.96 -23.85 -7.89
C HIS A 282 15.40 -23.43 -8.22
N GLN A 283 16.23 -23.06 -7.24
CA GLN A 283 17.66 -22.77 -7.46
C GLN A 283 18.58 -23.98 -7.20
N GLU A 284 18.07 -25.13 -6.73
CA GLU A 284 18.92 -26.30 -6.45
C GLU A 284 19.06 -27.27 -7.64
N SER A 285 18.27 -27.15 -8.71
CA SER A 285 18.20 -28.18 -9.78
C SER A 285 19.03 -27.94 -11.05
N GLU A 286 20.08 -27.10 -11.02
CA GLU A 286 21.05 -26.96 -12.13
C GLU A 286 22.51 -27.20 -11.74
N SER A 287 22.79 -27.99 -10.69
CA SER A 287 24.14 -28.52 -10.45
C SER A 287 24.31 -29.94 -11.00
N ASN A 288 24.21 -30.09 -12.32
CA ASN A 288 24.73 -31.29 -12.99
C ASN A 288 26.27 -31.20 -13.05
N GLY A 289 26.92 -32.27 -12.62
CA GLY A 289 28.32 -32.27 -12.21
C GLY A 289 29.31 -31.86 -13.29
N ASN A 290 30.20 -30.94 -12.93
CA ASN A 290 31.64 -31.11 -13.00
C ASN A 290 32.31 -30.04 -12.15
N GLY A 291 33.27 -30.45 -11.33
CA GLY A 291 33.86 -29.61 -10.29
C GLY A 291 34.51 -28.35 -10.84
N HIS A 292 34.11 -27.20 -10.30
CA HIS A 292 34.95 -26.11 -9.78
C HIS A 292 34.02 -25.28 -8.88
N SER A 293 34.37 -25.15 -7.60
CA SER A 293 33.53 -24.53 -6.58
C SER A 293 33.70 -23.00 -6.60
N ASP A 294 33.03 -22.34 -7.54
CA ASP A 294 32.57 -20.97 -7.33
C ASP A 294 31.14 -21.09 -6.78
N LYS A 295 30.99 -20.90 -5.47
CA LYS A 295 29.66 -20.77 -4.87
C LYS A 295 29.07 -19.46 -5.37
N GLU A 296 28.43 -19.47 -6.53
CA GLU A 296 27.51 -18.41 -6.93
C GLU A 296 26.47 -18.29 -5.79
N GLN A 297 26.47 -17.12 -5.15
CA GLN A 297 25.42 -16.79 -4.19
C GLN A 297 24.08 -16.94 -4.92
N PRO A 298 23.07 -17.60 -4.30
CA PRO A 298 21.73 -17.65 -4.88
C PRO A 298 21.30 -16.24 -5.23
N ALA A 299 20.92 -16.01 -6.49
CA ALA A 299 20.55 -14.70 -6.98
C ALA A 299 19.44 -14.15 -6.08
N ALA A 300 19.68 -12.98 -5.48
CA ALA A 300 18.72 -12.36 -4.58
C ALA A 300 17.35 -12.25 -5.27
N PRO A 301 16.26 -12.66 -4.61
CA PRO A 301 14.94 -12.69 -5.21
C PRO A 301 14.55 -11.33 -5.78
N ARG A 302 14.16 -11.33 -7.06
CA ARG A 302 13.79 -10.12 -7.82
C ARG A 302 12.43 -9.61 -7.31
N LYS A 303 12.40 -8.36 -6.83
CA LYS A 303 11.13 -7.67 -6.51
C LYS A 303 10.40 -7.26 -7.79
N LEU A 304 9.16 -7.73 -7.95
CA LEU A 304 8.28 -7.31 -9.05
C LEU A 304 8.04 -5.80 -9.08
N ARG A 305 8.09 -5.20 -10.26
CA ARG A 305 7.83 -3.79 -10.53
C ARG A 305 6.39 -3.59 -10.97
N MET A 306 5.91 -2.34 -10.91
CA MET A 306 4.57 -1.97 -11.35
C MET A 306 4.19 -2.52 -12.74
N PRO A 307 4.98 -2.28 -13.82
CA PRO A 307 4.62 -2.77 -15.15
C PRO A 307 4.59 -4.30 -15.23
N GLU A 308 5.41 -5.01 -14.46
CA GLU A 308 5.43 -6.48 -14.45
C GLU A 308 4.15 -7.03 -13.82
N ILE A 309 3.70 -6.46 -12.69
CA ILE A 309 2.45 -6.88 -12.06
C ILE A 309 1.25 -6.57 -12.95
N LEU A 310 1.22 -5.39 -13.59
CA LEU A 310 0.15 -5.02 -14.52
C LEU A 310 0.09 -5.97 -15.72
N LYS A 311 1.25 -6.31 -16.29
CA LYS A 311 1.35 -7.30 -17.37
C LYS A 311 0.90 -8.68 -16.92
N LEU A 312 1.28 -9.14 -15.73
CA LEU A 312 0.80 -10.42 -15.18
C LEU A 312 -0.73 -10.42 -14.99
N ILE A 313 -1.31 -9.30 -14.55
CA ILE A 313 -2.77 -9.14 -14.49
C ILE A 313 -3.38 -9.25 -15.89
N GLU A 314 -2.84 -8.54 -16.88
CA GLU A 314 -3.36 -8.57 -18.25
C GLU A 314 -3.26 -9.98 -18.86
N GLU A 315 -2.13 -10.66 -18.73
CA GLU A 315 -1.90 -12.01 -19.24
C GLU A 315 -2.81 -13.06 -18.60
N GLN A 316 -3.05 -12.95 -17.30
CA GLN A 316 -3.85 -13.94 -16.56
C GLN A 316 -5.35 -13.66 -16.62
N THR A 317 -5.77 -12.40 -16.76
CA THR A 317 -7.16 -11.97 -16.58
C THR A 317 -7.78 -11.26 -17.79
N GLY A 318 -6.96 -10.81 -18.74
CA GLY A 318 -7.38 -9.96 -19.85
C GLY A 318 -7.71 -8.51 -19.46
N VAL A 319 -7.50 -8.11 -18.20
CA VAL A 319 -7.67 -6.72 -17.77
C VAL A 319 -6.45 -5.90 -18.17
N SER A 320 -6.61 -5.06 -19.17
CA SER A 320 -5.52 -4.25 -19.72
C SER A 320 -4.93 -3.27 -18.71
N GLU A 321 -3.61 -3.06 -18.77
CA GLU A 321 -2.89 -2.08 -17.97
C GLU A 321 -3.38 -0.64 -18.16
N ASP A 322 -3.97 -0.33 -19.33
CA ASP A 322 -4.51 0.99 -19.64
C ASP A 322 -5.74 1.37 -18.79
N LEU A 323 -6.35 0.40 -18.12
CA LEU A 323 -7.51 0.59 -17.24
C LEU A 323 -7.13 0.88 -15.79
N PHE A 324 -5.83 0.97 -15.50
CA PHE A 324 -5.30 1.27 -14.18
C PHE A 324 -4.97 2.76 -14.05
N PHE A 325 -5.61 3.43 -13.09
CA PHE A 325 -5.46 4.86 -12.84
C PHE A 325 -4.70 5.14 -11.55
N PRO A 326 -3.93 6.24 -11.47
CA PRO A 326 -3.25 6.64 -10.25
C PRO A 326 -4.21 6.80 -9.06
N VAL A 327 -3.76 6.40 -7.87
CA VAL A 327 -4.50 6.59 -6.62
C VAL A 327 -4.02 7.82 -5.89
N GLY A 328 -4.92 8.77 -5.67
CA GLY A 328 -4.64 9.93 -4.82
C GLY A 328 -3.71 10.94 -5.49
N GLU A 329 -2.85 11.54 -4.67
CA GLU A 329 -1.89 12.60 -5.04
C GLU A 329 -0.47 12.07 -5.27
N GLY A 330 -0.27 10.79 -4.98
CA GLY A 330 1.05 10.17 -5.00
C GLY A 330 1.58 9.96 -6.41
N SER A 331 2.85 9.57 -6.49
CA SER A 331 3.44 9.18 -7.76
C SER A 331 2.64 8.04 -8.41
N PRO A 332 2.44 8.06 -9.73
CA PRO A 332 1.79 6.95 -10.46
C PRO A 332 2.53 5.62 -10.31
N LEU A 333 3.81 5.65 -9.90
CA LEU A 333 4.59 4.46 -9.58
C LEU A 333 4.30 3.88 -8.18
N CYS A 334 3.56 4.58 -7.31
CA CYS A 334 3.30 4.14 -5.94
C CYS A 334 2.06 3.27 -5.80
N ASN A 335 0.98 3.62 -6.49
CA ASN A 335 -0.31 2.96 -6.32
C ASN A 335 -1.23 3.27 -7.50
N THR A 336 -1.74 2.23 -8.13
CA THR A 336 -2.72 2.33 -9.21
C THR A 336 -3.89 1.41 -8.93
N PHE A 337 -5.06 1.73 -9.48
CA PHE A 337 -6.26 0.92 -9.28
C PHE A 337 -7.09 0.82 -10.55
N THR A 338 -7.81 -0.29 -10.67
CA THR A 338 -8.91 -0.43 -11.62
C THR A 338 -10.16 -0.95 -10.93
N LEU A 339 -11.30 -0.80 -11.59
CA LEU A 339 -12.58 -1.20 -11.06
C LEU A 339 -13.30 -2.18 -11.98
N LEU A 340 -13.66 -3.33 -11.41
CA LEU A 340 -14.37 -4.38 -12.08
C LEU A 340 -15.80 -4.50 -11.54
N LYS A 341 -16.73 -4.83 -12.42
CA LYS A 341 -18.13 -5.10 -12.12
C LYS A 341 -18.37 -6.60 -12.08
N TYR A 342 -19.15 -7.04 -11.11
CA TYR A 342 -19.65 -8.40 -11.08
C TYR A 342 -20.66 -8.63 -12.22
N THR A 343 -20.46 -9.68 -13.02
CA THR A 343 -21.36 -10.09 -14.11
C THR A 343 -21.84 -11.54 -13.90
N LYS A 344 -22.31 -12.25 -14.93
CA LYS A 344 -22.50 -13.71 -14.84
C LYS A 344 -21.25 -14.50 -15.29
N GLU A 345 -20.30 -13.84 -15.97
CA GLU A 345 -19.20 -14.44 -16.73
C GLU A 345 -17.80 -14.13 -16.15
N GLY A 346 -17.73 -13.67 -14.91
CA GLY A 346 -16.50 -13.13 -14.31
C GLY A 346 -16.49 -11.60 -14.19
N TYR A 347 -15.53 -11.10 -13.42
CA TYR A 347 -15.39 -9.66 -13.17
C TYR A 347 -14.96 -9.01 -14.49
N LYS A 348 -15.70 -7.98 -14.93
CA LYS A 348 -15.39 -7.25 -16.17
C LYS A 348 -15.10 -5.79 -15.87
N PRO A 349 -14.22 -5.12 -16.62
CA PRO A 349 -13.99 -3.69 -16.46
C PRO A 349 -15.28 -2.89 -16.51
N VAL A 350 -15.45 -1.98 -15.56
CA VAL A 350 -16.64 -1.13 -15.48
C VAL A 350 -16.75 -0.14 -16.64
N ALA A 351 -15.61 0.33 -17.12
CA ALA A 351 -15.51 1.38 -18.13
C ALA A 351 -14.27 1.09 -19.01
N PRO A 352 -14.35 0.09 -19.91
CA PRO A 352 -13.19 -0.42 -20.66
C PRO A 352 -12.58 0.58 -21.65
N ASN A 353 -13.24 1.71 -21.91
CA ASN A 353 -12.74 2.77 -22.78
C ASN A 353 -12.50 4.09 -22.02
N PHE A 354 -12.57 4.06 -20.68
CA PHE A 354 -12.43 5.27 -19.87
C PHE A 354 -11.00 5.79 -19.94
N THR A 355 -10.85 7.06 -20.30
CA THR A 355 -9.53 7.65 -20.52
C THR A 355 -8.98 8.27 -19.25
N LEU A 356 -7.65 8.40 -19.19
CA LEU A 356 -6.98 9.15 -18.11
C LEU A 356 -7.51 10.58 -18.01
N LYS A 357 -7.80 11.24 -19.13
CA LYS A 357 -8.34 12.59 -19.15
C LYS A 357 -9.70 12.67 -18.45
N GLU A 358 -10.62 11.76 -18.78
CA GLU A 358 -11.94 11.70 -18.15
C GLU A 358 -11.84 11.36 -16.66
N PHE A 359 -10.91 10.47 -16.29
CA PHE A 359 -10.59 10.21 -14.89
C PHE A 359 -10.16 11.50 -14.18
N MET A 360 -9.22 12.25 -14.75
CA MET A 360 -8.75 13.51 -14.16
C MET A 360 -9.88 14.55 -14.05
N ASP A 361 -10.79 14.62 -15.02
CA ASP A 361 -11.94 15.53 -14.96
C ASP A 361 -12.90 15.16 -13.81
N VAL A 362 -13.16 13.87 -13.60
CA VAL A 362 -13.98 13.35 -12.49
C VAL A 362 -13.33 13.62 -11.13
N MET A 363 -12.01 13.37 -11.03
CA MET A 363 -11.28 13.53 -9.77
C MET A 363 -11.14 14.98 -9.32
N GLY A 364 -11.10 15.92 -10.26
CA GLY A 364 -11.11 17.34 -9.94
C GLY A 364 -9.88 17.81 -9.16
N PRO A 365 -9.98 18.95 -8.45
CA PRO A 365 -8.90 19.49 -7.63
C PRO A 365 -8.70 18.74 -6.30
N ARG A 366 -9.47 17.67 -6.04
CA ARG A 366 -9.45 16.91 -4.77
C ARG A 366 -9.00 15.46 -5.01
N PRO A 367 -7.73 15.22 -5.28
CA PRO A 367 -7.19 13.91 -5.69
C PRO A 367 -7.31 12.80 -4.64
N ASN A 368 -7.32 13.11 -3.34
CA ASN A 368 -7.67 12.14 -2.28
C ASN A 368 -9.09 11.55 -2.38
N MET A 369 -9.92 12.05 -3.31
CA MET A 369 -11.23 11.51 -3.60
C MET A 369 -11.20 10.04 -4.03
N THR A 370 -10.16 9.57 -4.72
CA THR A 370 -10.07 8.16 -5.14
C THR A 370 -10.07 7.29 -3.90
N LEU A 371 -9.19 7.61 -2.96
CA LEU A 371 -9.09 6.84 -1.75
C LEU A 371 -10.30 7.01 -0.84
N ARG A 372 -10.91 8.20 -0.78
CA ARG A 372 -12.21 8.39 -0.08
C ARG A 372 -13.34 7.60 -0.71
N MET A 373 -13.36 7.44 -2.04
CA MET A 373 -14.31 6.57 -2.74
C MET A 373 -14.23 5.14 -2.24
N LEU A 374 -12.99 4.69 -2.04
CA LEU A 374 -12.65 3.33 -1.65
C LEU A 374 -12.95 3.09 -0.18
N THR A 375 -12.64 4.06 0.70
CA THR A 375 -12.83 3.91 2.15
C THR A 375 -14.24 4.27 2.61
N ARG A 376 -14.92 5.25 1.98
CA ARG A 376 -16.26 5.73 2.39
C ARG A 376 -17.39 5.30 1.43
N GLY A 377 -17.06 4.66 0.33
CA GLY A 377 -18.00 4.27 -0.73
C GLY A 377 -18.29 5.38 -1.74
N ARG A 378 -18.70 5.00 -2.96
CA ARG A 378 -18.93 5.92 -4.08
C ARG A 378 -20.02 6.96 -3.82
N ALA A 379 -21.12 6.53 -3.22
CA ALA A 379 -22.25 7.42 -2.92
C ALA A 379 -21.85 8.59 -2.00
N ALA A 380 -20.92 8.36 -1.07
CA ALA A 380 -20.47 9.38 -0.13
C ALA A 380 -19.67 10.51 -0.79
N ILE A 381 -19.09 10.25 -1.97
CA ILE A 381 -18.26 11.21 -2.70
C ILE A 381 -18.92 11.75 -3.97
N LEU A 382 -20.05 11.17 -4.39
CA LEU A 382 -20.78 11.57 -5.60
C LEU A 382 -21.08 13.09 -5.67
N PRO A 383 -21.54 13.77 -4.59
CA PRO A 383 -21.76 15.21 -4.63
C PRO A 383 -20.49 16.00 -4.99
N GLN A 384 -19.34 15.53 -4.51
CA GLN A 384 -18.06 16.17 -4.80
C GLN A 384 -17.60 15.91 -6.24
N ILE A 385 -17.82 14.70 -6.77
CA ILE A 385 -17.57 14.41 -8.20
C ILE A 385 -18.42 15.32 -9.09
N VAL A 386 -19.71 15.45 -8.78
CA VAL A 386 -20.64 16.32 -9.51
C VAL A 386 -20.13 17.77 -9.50
N SER A 387 -19.67 18.25 -8.35
CA SER A 387 -19.08 19.60 -8.22
C SER A 387 -17.80 19.75 -9.04
N ASN A 388 -16.89 18.77 -8.98
CA ASN A 388 -15.60 18.81 -9.67
C ASN A 388 -15.72 18.96 -11.19
N ILE A 389 -16.64 18.21 -11.79
CA ILE A 389 -16.80 18.21 -13.25
C ILE A 389 -17.71 19.35 -13.75
N GLY A 390 -18.25 20.17 -12.84
CA GLY A 390 -19.07 21.34 -13.17
C GLY A 390 -20.54 21.04 -13.38
N GLY A 391 -21.09 20.01 -12.72
CA GLY A 391 -22.52 19.71 -12.68
C GLY A 391 -22.89 18.30 -13.16
N SER A 392 -24.11 17.88 -12.80
CA SER A 392 -24.61 16.52 -13.06
C SER A 392 -24.74 16.21 -14.55
N LEU A 393 -25.11 17.19 -15.37
CA LEU A 393 -25.22 17.03 -16.81
C LEU A 393 -23.88 16.68 -17.47
N LYS A 394 -22.78 17.33 -17.04
CA LYS A 394 -21.45 17.08 -17.58
C LYS A 394 -20.88 15.76 -17.06
N LEU A 395 -21.15 15.40 -15.80
CA LEU A 395 -20.87 14.07 -15.27
C LEU A 395 -21.53 12.97 -16.10
N MET A 396 -22.84 13.12 -16.36
CA MET A 396 -23.59 12.18 -17.18
C MET A 396 -23.03 12.09 -18.60
N LYS A 397 -22.75 13.21 -19.26
CA LYS A 397 -22.13 13.20 -20.61
C LYS A 397 -20.77 12.49 -20.65
N THR A 398 -19.98 12.61 -19.58
CA THR A 398 -18.65 11.99 -19.49
C THR A 398 -18.74 10.50 -19.25
N LEU A 399 -19.67 10.04 -18.40
CA LEU A 399 -19.78 8.63 -18.04
C LEU A 399 -20.71 7.83 -18.96
N TRP A 400 -21.75 8.44 -19.54
CA TRP A 400 -22.74 7.77 -20.38
C TRP A 400 -22.13 6.94 -21.53
N PRO A 401 -21.08 7.37 -22.24
CA PRO A 401 -20.42 6.53 -23.25
C PRO A 401 -19.83 5.23 -22.72
N HIS A 402 -19.52 5.18 -21.42
CA HIS A 402 -18.81 4.06 -20.79
C HIS A 402 -19.70 3.15 -19.96
N ILE A 403 -20.66 3.73 -19.22
CA ILE A 403 -21.55 2.98 -18.31
C ILE A 403 -23.01 2.95 -18.78
N GLY A 404 -23.37 3.71 -19.83
CA GLY A 404 -24.72 3.75 -20.38
C GLY A 404 -25.79 4.07 -19.33
N THR A 405 -26.90 3.32 -19.38
CA THR A 405 -28.02 3.40 -18.43
C THR A 405 -27.80 2.57 -17.17
N ASP A 406 -26.67 1.90 -16.99
CA ASP A 406 -26.45 0.94 -15.92
C ASP A 406 -26.32 1.67 -14.56
N PRO A 407 -27.39 1.69 -13.73
CA PRO A 407 -27.37 2.42 -12.48
C PRO A 407 -26.50 1.71 -11.43
N SER A 408 -26.07 0.47 -11.71
CA SER A 408 -25.25 -0.34 -10.84
C SER A 408 -23.82 0.22 -10.69
N PHE A 409 -23.35 1.09 -11.60
CA PHE A 409 -22.07 1.78 -11.42
C PHE A 409 -22.01 2.55 -10.08
N TRP A 410 -23.08 3.28 -9.77
CA TRP A 410 -23.20 4.11 -8.57
C TRP A 410 -23.75 3.36 -7.37
N THR A 411 -24.56 2.33 -7.61
CA THR A 411 -25.40 1.67 -6.58
C THR A 411 -24.97 0.23 -6.27
N SER A 412 -24.23 -0.43 -7.16
CA SER A 412 -23.81 -1.83 -6.95
C SER A 412 -22.76 -1.89 -5.86
N ARG A 413 -23.05 -2.70 -4.86
CA ARG A 413 -22.05 -3.17 -3.89
C ARG A 413 -21.19 -4.31 -4.46
N LYS A 414 -21.59 -4.91 -5.59
CA LYS A 414 -20.87 -6.03 -6.23
C LYS A 414 -19.87 -5.52 -7.26
N THR A 415 -18.85 -4.83 -6.79
CA THR A 415 -17.71 -4.41 -7.60
C THR A 415 -16.43 -4.83 -6.90
N LEU A 416 -15.41 -5.17 -7.67
CA LEU A 416 -14.09 -5.50 -7.16
C LEU A 416 -13.11 -4.43 -7.59
N THR A 417 -12.39 -3.86 -6.64
CA THR A 417 -11.27 -2.96 -6.94
C THR A 417 -9.98 -3.76 -6.94
N LEU A 418 -9.19 -3.68 -8.01
CA LEU A 418 -7.82 -4.19 -7.99
C LEU A 418 -6.87 -3.03 -7.74
N PHE A 419 -6.00 -3.16 -6.74
CA PHE A 419 -4.87 -2.26 -6.52
C PHE A 419 -3.57 -2.96 -6.88
N VAL A 420 -2.64 -2.18 -7.43
CA VAL A 420 -1.23 -2.59 -7.55
C VAL A 420 -0.36 -1.60 -6.79
N LYS A 421 0.47 -2.12 -5.89
CA LYS A 421 1.32 -1.36 -4.96
C LYS A 421 2.74 -1.93 -4.91
N PRO A 422 3.67 -1.42 -5.73
CA PRO A 422 5.07 -1.74 -5.63
C PRO A 422 5.72 -0.78 -4.64
N PHE A 423 5.97 -1.28 -3.42
CA PHE A 423 6.67 -0.51 -2.40
C PHE A 423 8.11 -0.24 -2.82
N MET A 424 8.66 0.88 -2.36
CA MET A 424 10.10 1.14 -2.47
C MET A 424 10.84 0.37 -1.40
N ASP A 425 12.02 -0.13 -1.74
CA ASP A 425 13.02 -0.61 -0.79
C ASP A 425 14.29 0.24 -0.91
N GLU A 426 15.37 -0.23 -0.29
CA GLU A 426 16.66 0.44 -0.35
C GLU A 426 17.23 0.59 -1.77
N SER A 427 16.90 -0.30 -2.71
CA SER A 427 17.39 -0.27 -4.08
C SER A 427 16.75 0.83 -4.93
N ASP A 428 15.49 1.21 -4.67
CA ASP A 428 14.71 2.11 -5.53
C ASP A 428 13.99 3.24 -4.79
N ILE A 429 14.53 3.64 -3.63
CA ILE A 429 13.99 4.75 -2.85
C ILE A 429 14.10 6.08 -3.60
N ASP A 430 12.97 6.72 -3.88
CA ASP A 430 12.88 8.00 -4.60
C ASP A 430 12.25 9.06 -3.68
N MET A 431 12.98 10.14 -3.44
CA MET A 431 12.55 11.22 -2.54
C MET A 431 11.25 11.88 -3.02
N SER A 432 11.08 12.06 -4.34
CA SER A 432 9.87 12.66 -4.89
C SER A 432 8.62 11.79 -4.69
N ARG A 433 8.80 10.48 -4.45
CA ARG A 433 7.72 9.54 -4.10
C ARG A 433 7.43 9.58 -2.60
N ILE A 434 8.44 9.79 -1.76
CA ILE A 434 8.30 9.95 -0.31
C ILE A 434 7.56 11.25 0.01
N GLU A 435 7.98 12.37 -0.59
CA GLU A 435 7.43 13.72 -0.36
C GLU A 435 5.95 13.82 -0.72
N ARG A 436 5.48 13.01 -1.68
CA ARG A 436 4.08 12.93 -2.11
C ARG A 436 3.37 11.66 -1.63
N CYS A 437 3.90 10.98 -0.61
CA CYS A 437 3.26 9.76 -0.12
C CYS A 437 1.83 10.05 0.37
N CYS A 438 0.90 9.12 0.13
CA CYS A 438 -0.48 9.21 0.63
C CYS A 438 -0.78 8.19 1.74
N PHE A 439 0.24 7.42 2.15
CA PHE A 439 0.16 6.36 3.16
C PHE A 439 1.13 6.71 4.29
N HIS A 440 0.58 7.16 5.42
CA HIS A 440 1.38 7.68 6.52
C HIS A 440 1.34 6.75 7.72
N ASN A 441 2.50 6.42 8.26
CA ASN A 441 2.63 5.62 9.46
C ASN A 441 2.88 6.54 10.66
N ALA A 442 2.18 6.28 11.77
CA ALA A 442 2.61 6.80 13.05
C ALA A 442 3.78 5.94 13.56
N SER A 443 4.94 6.55 13.73
CA SER A 443 6.11 5.92 14.35
C SER A 443 6.45 6.63 15.65
N PRO A 444 7.26 6.03 16.54
CA PRO A 444 7.88 6.76 17.66
C PRO A 444 8.46 8.10 17.22
N ARG A 445 9.16 8.10 16.10
CA ARG A 445 9.85 9.27 15.60
C ARG A 445 8.92 10.29 14.94
N GLY A 446 7.60 10.12 15.01
CA GLY A 446 6.61 10.98 14.34
C GLY A 446 5.97 10.32 13.13
N VAL A 447 5.17 11.10 12.40
CA VAL A 447 4.46 10.60 11.21
C VAL A 447 5.41 10.54 10.02
N MET A 448 5.42 9.42 9.31
CA MET A 448 6.36 9.15 8.20
C MET A 448 5.69 8.45 7.01
N SER A 449 6.31 8.52 5.83
CA SER A 449 5.90 7.71 4.68
C SER A 449 6.10 6.21 4.98
N PHE A 450 5.17 5.37 4.54
CA PHE A 450 5.27 3.91 4.68
C PHE A 450 6.61 3.35 4.17
N CYS A 451 7.03 3.72 2.96
CA CYS A 451 8.26 3.18 2.39
C CYS A 451 9.49 3.72 3.13
N ALA A 452 9.49 5.00 3.52
CA ALA A 452 10.62 5.57 4.25
C ALA A 452 10.81 4.92 5.64
N LEU A 453 9.71 4.64 6.34
CA LEU A 453 9.75 3.91 7.61
C LEU A 453 10.33 2.50 7.42
N ASN A 454 9.79 1.75 6.46
CA ASN A 454 10.10 0.34 6.31
C ASN A 454 11.44 0.05 5.61
N ALA A 455 11.83 0.87 4.63
CA ALA A 455 13.05 0.65 3.86
C ALA A 455 14.30 1.27 4.51
N LYS A 456 14.15 2.26 5.39
CA LYS A 456 15.30 2.98 5.98
C LYS A 456 15.35 2.96 7.50
N MET A 457 14.24 3.25 8.17
CA MET A 457 14.27 3.38 9.64
C MET A 457 14.25 2.02 10.33
N ARG A 458 13.35 1.13 9.88
CA ARG A 458 13.13 -0.18 10.51
C ARG A 458 14.33 -1.14 10.40
N PRO A 459 15.08 -1.23 9.28
CA PRO A 459 16.26 -2.09 9.23
C PRO A 459 17.38 -1.62 10.18
N ALA A 460 17.52 -0.30 10.37
CA ALA A 460 18.50 0.26 11.29
C ALA A 460 18.11 0.06 12.77
N GLN A 461 16.81 0.10 13.08
CA GLN A 461 16.26 -0.12 14.42
C GLN A 461 14.95 -0.91 14.35
N PRO A 462 15.01 -2.25 14.43
CA PRO A 462 13.84 -3.13 14.35
C PRO A 462 12.81 -2.85 15.45
N HIS A 463 13.30 -2.50 16.66
CA HIS A 463 12.51 -2.17 17.84
C HIS A 463 12.96 -0.81 18.36
N ALA A 464 12.07 0.17 18.32
CA ALA A 464 12.38 1.52 18.81
C ALA A 464 11.99 1.65 20.28
N GLU A 465 12.95 2.06 21.12
CA GLU A 465 12.70 2.35 22.53
C GLU A 465 11.78 3.57 22.72
N GLU A 466 11.07 3.62 23.85
CA GLU A 466 10.14 4.71 24.22
C GLU A 466 10.80 6.11 24.20
N LYS A 467 12.12 6.18 24.46
CA LYS A 467 12.88 7.44 24.41
C LYS A 467 13.08 7.98 22.98
N ALA A 468 12.83 7.16 21.96
CA ALA A 468 12.88 7.58 20.55
C ALA A 468 11.62 8.36 20.12
N PHE A 469 10.64 8.53 21.01
CA PHE A 469 9.40 9.23 20.70
C PHE A 469 9.60 10.75 20.64
N ILE A 470 9.24 11.38 19.51
CA ILE A 470 9.24 12.85 19.42
C ILE A 470 8.06 13.39 20.23
N PRO A 471 8.30 14.18 21.30
CA PRO A 471 7.22 14.77 22.08
C PRO A 471 6.38 15.70 21.23
N LEU A 472 5.06 15.62 21.32
CA LEU A 472 4.20 16.64 20.75
C LEU A 472 4.34 17.93 21.57
N PRO A 473 4.48 19.11 20.92
CA PRO A 473 4.41 20.37 21.64
C PRO A 473 3.07 20.46 22.36
N THR A 474 3.09 20.47 23.69
CA THR A 474 1.88 20.61 24.50
C THR A 474 1.19 21.94 24.18
N ARG A 475 -0.12 22.03 24.45
CA ARG A 475 -0.87 23.29 24.27
C ARG A 475 -0.24 24.46 25.05
N ARG A 476 0.43 24.16 26.18
CA ARG A 476 1.23 25.11 26.98
C ARG A 476 2.51 25.58 26.27
N SER A 477 3.24 24.69 25.60
CA SER A 477 4.46 25.08 24.88
C SER A 477 4.16 25.92 23.64
N LYS A 478 3.03 25.68 22.96
CA LYS A 478 2.56 26.54 21.86
C LYS A 478 2.15 27.94 22.34
N GLN A 479 1.54 28.05 23.53
CA GLN A 479 1.23 29.36 24.13
C GLN A 479 2.48 30.10 24.59
N GLN A 480 3.51 29.41 25.09
CA GLN A 480 4.77 30.06 25.48
C GLN A 480 5.59 30.53 24.28
N GLN A 481 5.59 29.80 23.16
CA GLN A 481 6.24 30.25 21.91
C GLN A 481 5.51 31.42 21.24
N ALA A 482 4.18 31.49 21.33
CA ALA A 482 3.39 32.61 20.82
C ALA A 482 3.47 33.89 21.68
N VAL A 483 4.09 33.81 22.87
CA VAL A 483 4.35 34.95 23.77
C VAL A 483 5.82 35.39 23.69
N ALA A 484 6.67 34.59 23.03
CA ALA A 484 8.10 34.87 22.81
C ALA A 484 8.41 35.45 21.41
N HIS A 485 7.39 35.61 20.56
CA HIS A 485 7.39 36.40 19.32
C HIS A 485 6.36 37.51 19.47
#